data_AF-A0A957P3Y1-F1
#
_entry.id   AF-A0A957P3Y1-F1
#
_cell.length_a   1.000
_cell.length_b   1.000
_cell.length_c   1.000
_cell.angle_alpha   90.00
_cell.angle_beta   90.00
_cell.angle_gamma   90.00
#
_symmetry.space_group_name_H-M   'P 1'
#
loop_
_entity.id
_entity.type
_entity.pdbx_description
1 polymer ?
#
loop_
_entity_poly.entity_id
_entity_poly.type
_entity_poly.pdbx_seq_one_letter_code
_entity_poly.pdbx_strand_id
1 'polypeptide(L)' 'MRVLMISWEYPPYVVGGVGKHVAELAPAFERLADDSLHVDLVTTRYSGGA' A
#
# COMPACT_ATOMS: atom_id res chain seq x y z
N MET A 1 8.82 -11.56 -9.01
CA MET A 1 7.42 -11.72 -8.56
C MET A 1 6.75 -10.35 -8.54
N ARG A 2 5.47 -10.24 -8.92
CA ARG A 2 4.71 -8.99 -8.83
C ARG A 2 3.53 -9.19 -7.91
N VAL A 3 3.31 -8.24 -7.01
CA VAL A 3 2.18 -8.22 -6.08
C VAL A 3 1.38 -6.96 -6.34
N LEU A 4 0.08 -7.13 -6.64
CA LEU A 4 -0.87 -6.03 -6.68
C LEU A 4 -1.59 -5.95 -5.34
N MET A 5 -1.42 -4.84 -4.64
CA MET A 5 -2.15 -4.54 -3.41
C MET A 5 -3.28 -3.58 -3.73
N ILE A 6 -4.51 -3.92 -3.34
CA ILE A 6 -5.69 -3.07 -3.54
C ILE A 6 -6.24 -2.68 -2.17
N SER A 7 -6.34 -1.39 -1.91
CA SER A 7 -6.89 -0.89 -0.65
C SER A 7 -7.77 0.34 -0.86
N TRP A 8 -8.89 0.40 -0.13
CA TRP A 8 -9.73 1.58 -0.07
C TRP A 8 -9.28 2.59 1.00
N GLU A 9 -8.40 2.17 1.93
CA GLU A 9 -7.72 3.05 2.90
C GLU A 9 -6.23 3.10 2.62
N TYR A 10 -5.71 4.32 2.44
CA TYR A 10 -4.28 4.60 2.38
C TYR A 10 -4.08 6.10 2.65
N PRO A 11 -3.02 6.51 3.39
CA PRO A 11 -2.80 7.93 3.67
C PRO A 11 -2.89 8.80 2.41
N PRO A 12 -3.61 9.94 2.46
CA PRO A 12 -4.18 10.57 3.67
C PRO A 12 -5.56 10.04 4.10
N TYR A 13 -6.24 9.21 3.32
CA TYR A 13 -7.59 8.74 3.64
C TYR A 13 -7.60 7.43 4.42
N VAL A 14 -7.99 7.49 5.69
CA VAL A 14 -8.06 6.34 6.61
C VAL A 14 -9.28 6.49 7.51
N VAL A 15 -10.11 5.44 7.61
CA VAL A 15 -11.32 5.43 8.45
C VAL A 15 -11.16 4.49 9.65
N GLY A 16 -10.41 3.39 9.47
CA GLY A 16 -10.14 2.40 10.50
C GLY A 16 -8.65 2.01 10.58
N GLY A 17 -8.40 0.74 10.92
CA GLY A 17 -7.03 0.25 11.12
C GLY A 17 -6.34 -0.24 9.84
N VAL A 18 -7.07 -0.45 8.74
CA VAL A 18 -6.53 -1.07 7.53
C VAL A 18 -5.47 -0.18 6.88
N GLY A 19 -5.72 1.13 6.81
CA GLY A 19 -4.77 2.08 6.23
C GLY A 19 -3.38 2.04 6.88
N LYS A 20 -3.31 1.81 8.21
CA LYS A 20 -2.04 1.65 8.93
C LYS A 20 -1.30 0.39 8.48
N HIS A 21 -2.01 -0.74 8.42
CA HIS A 21 -1.40 -2.00 7.98
C HIS A 21 -0.90 -1.93 6.53
N VAL A 22 -1.67 -1.31 5.62
CA VAL A 22 -1.26 -1.12 4.22
C VAL A 22 -0.02 -0.22 4.13
N ALA A 23 -0.02 0.90 4.86
CA ALA A 23 1.10 1.85 4.89
C ALA A 23 2.39 1.27 5.50
N GLU A 24 2.29 0.29 6.39
CA GLU A 24 3.43 -0.40 6.97
C GLU A 24 3.88 -1.60 6.13
N LEU A 25 2.94 -2.34 5.53
CA LEU A 25 3.22 -3.56 4.77
C LEU A 25 3.87 -3.29 3.41
N ALA A 26 3.41 -2.27 2.67
CA ALA A 26 3.99 -1.91 1.37
C ALA A 26 5.52 -1.67 1.43
N PRO A 27 6.04 -0.79 2.31
CA PRO A 27 7.49 -0.61 2.43
C PRO A 27 8.21 -1.79 3.08
N ALA A 28 7.51 -2.63 3.87
CA ALA A 28 8.12 -3.84 4.41
C ALA A 28 8.45 -4.87 3.32
N PHE A 29 7.62 -4.97 2.28
CA PHE A 29 7.93 -5.81 1.12
C PHE A 29 9.18 -5.33 0.37
N GLU A 30 9.33 -4.02 0.17
CA GLU A 30 10.53 -3.44 -0.46
C GLU A 30 11.81 -3.74 0.35
N ARG A 31 11.73 -3.75 1.68
CA ARG A 31 12.88 -4.04 2.55
C ARG A 31 13.32 -5.51 2.55
N LEU A 32 12.37 -6.42 2.34
CA LEU A 32 12.63 -7.86 2.38
C LEU A 32 13.04 -8.41 1.02
N ALA A 33 12.71 -7.70 -0.05
CA ALA A 33 13.00 -8.16 -1.39
C ALA A 33 14.29 -7.57 -1.95
N ASP A 34 14.96 -8.39 -2.74
CA ASP A 34 15.90 -7.93 -3.77
C ASP A 34 15.12 -7.36 -4.98
N ASP A 35 15.82 -7.00 -6.06
CA ASP A 35 15.23 -6.48 -7.31
C ASP A 35 14.22 -7.44 -7.98
N SER A 36 13.96 -8.62 -7.40
CA SER A 36 13.02 -9.60 -7.91
C SER A 36 11.56 -9.35 -7.50
N LEU A 37 11.25 -8.52 -6.48
CA LEU A 37 9.87 -8.21 -6.06
C LEU A 37 9.45 -6.80 -6.48
N HIS A 38 8.27 -6.71 -7.09
CA HIS A 38 7.64 -5.44 -7.38
C HIS A 38 6.25 -5.38 -6.73
N VAL A 39 5.96 -4.29 -6.03
CA VAL A 39 4.68 -4.06 -5.36
C VAL A 39 4.01 -2.83 -5.96
N ASP A 40 2.83 -3.04 -6.54
CA ASP A 40 1.96 -1.99 -7.03
C ASP A 40 0.82 -1.80 -6.01
N LEU A 41 0.68 -0.61 -5.42
CA LEU A 41 -0.45 -0.28 -4.54
C LEU A 41 -1.46 0.59 -5.30
N VAL A 42 -2.68 0.08 -5.45
CA VAL A 42 -3.81 0.81 -6.00
C VAL A 42 -4.74 1.22 -4.87
N THR A 43 -4.96 2.52 -4.74
CA THR A 43 -5.94 3.08 -3.83
C THR A 43 -6.90 4.04 -4.52
N THR A 44 -7.92 4.48 -3.79
CA THR A 44 -8.86 5.47 -4.31
C THR A 44 -8.27 6.85 -4.21
N ARG A 45 -8.53 7.71 -5.21
CA ARG A 45 -8.17 9.13 -5.17
C ARG A 45 -9.08 9.97 -4.24
N TYR A 46 -9.67 9.35 -3.23
CA TYR A 46 -10.66 9.98 -2.36
C TYR A 46 -9.96 10.84 -1.30
N SER A 47 -10.54 12.01 -0.98
CA SER A 47 -10.02 12.92 0.05
C SER A 47 -8.53 13.27 -0.07
N GLY A 48 -8.00 13.37 -1.30
CA GLY A 48 -6.58 13.66 -1.54
C GLY A 48 -5.68 12.42 -1.59
N GLY A 49 -6.25 11.22 -1.71
CA GLY A 49 -5.53 10.00 -2.09
C GLY A 49 -4.67 10.22 -3.34
N ALA A 50 -3.44 9.71 -3.30
CA ALA A 50 -2.47 9.75 -4.41
C ALA A 50 -2.65 8.57 -5.35
#